data_AF-A0A6N9Z352-F1
#
_entry.id   AF-A0A6N9Z352-F1
#
_cell.length_a   1.000
_cell.length_b   1.000
_cell.length_c   1.000
_cell.angle_alpha   90.00
_cell.angle_beta   90.00
_cell.angle_gamma   90.00
#
_symmetry.space_group_name_H-M   'P 1'
#
loop_
_entity.id
_entity.type
_entity.pdbx_description
1 polymer ?
#
loop_
_entity_poly.entity_id
_entity_poly.type
_entity_poly.pdbx_seq_one_letter_code
_entity_poly.pdbx_strand_id
1 'polypeptide(L)'
;MSEWTGDWISFERLIDSHDPAIERAWTESEAAMRGRRSAFSLMLPFFGGSMRRFWRWACRTTCRANRHVPIAGWHIEPLEYGENAGNGFALEWRSDESTVIGRYAYQLDHMIDRGLEGKPCYVFHADSAPDGSPFRVLIAMDPMPARAELDEGGLLSHLHFQYGSSEAALLRGPDKGAAARLRHRMWYPTMCSADGDLLAQCNIIRALHHLPAWERLPDD
;
A
#
# COMPACT_ATOMS: atom_id res chain seq x y z
N MET A 1 14.73 4.92 6.42
CA MET A 1 13.80 4.60 7.54
C MET A 1 12.87 5.75 7.89
N SER A 2 13.34 7.00 7.94
CA SER A 2 12.48 8.18 8.20
C SER A 2 11.23 8.21 7.34
N GLU A 3 11.35 7.89 6.05
CA GLU A 3 10.22 7.92 5.10
C GLU A 3 9.11 6.91 5.45
N TRP A 4 9.41 5.85 6.19
CA TRP A 4 8.45 4.83 6.60
C TRP A 4 7.76 5.18 7.92
N THR A 5 8.42 5.96 8.79
CA THR A 5 7.98 6.25 10.16
C THR A 5 6.72 7.09 10.20
N GLY A 6 5.82 6.82 11.15
CA GLY A 6 4.59 7.56 11.38
C GLY A 6 3.33 6.79 10.98
N ASP A 7 2.21 7.51 10.91
CA ASP A 7 0.90 6.94 10.61
C ASP A 7 0.63 6.82 9.11
N TRP A 8 -0.03 5.72 8.74
CA TRP A 8 -0.49 5.44 7.39
C TRP A 8 -1.93 4.94 7.39
N ILE A 9 -2.65 5.27 6.33
CA ILE A 9 -4.02 4.82 6.09
C ILE A 9 -4.07 3.88 4.88
N SER A 10 -4.95 2.90 4.92
CA SER A 10 -5.22 2.03 3.77
C SER A 10 -5.87 2.83 2.65
N PHE A 11 -5.41 2.61 1.42
CA PHE A 11 -6.02 3.20 0.22
C PHE A 11 -7.48 2.75 0.04
N GLU A 12 -7.91 1.65 0.68
CA GLU A 12 -9.33 1.25 0.74
C GLU A 12 -10.21 2.38 1.31
N ARG A 13 -9.68 3.19 2.23
CA ARG A 13 -10.40 4.38 2.76
C ARG A 13 -10.77 5.37 1.65
N LEU A 14 -9.88 5.56 0.68
CA LEU A 14 -10.13 6.45 -0.46
C LEU A 14 -11.04 5.79 -1.50
N ILE A 15 -10.94 4.47 -1.65
CA ILE A 15 -11.81 3.68 -2.52
C ILE A 15 -13.24 3.64 -1.99
N ASP A 16 -13.46 3.59 -0.68
CA ASP A 16 -14.79 3.44 -0.09
C ASP A 16 -15.37 4.75 0.47
N SER A 17 -14.63 5.86 0.34
CA SER A 17 -15.10 7.19 0.73
C SER A 17 -16.33 7.63 -0.07
N HIS A 18 -17.23 8.33 0.61
CA HIS A 18 -18.39 9.02 0.03
C HIS A 18 -18.26 10.54 0.08
N ASP A 19 -17.06 11.05 0.38
CA ASP A 19 -16.77 12.47 0.29
C ASP A 19 -16.98 12.97 -1.15
N PRO A 20 -17.72 14.09 -1.37
CA PRO A 20 -18.01 14.58 -2.71
C PRO A 20 -16.78 14.85 -3.58
N ALA A 21 -15.69 15.37 -2.99
CA ALA A 21 -14.47 15.67 -3.74
C ALA A 21 -13.75 14.39 -4.15
N ILE A 22 -13.72 13.37 -3.27
CA ILE A 22 -13.15 12.05 -3.60
C ILE A 22 -13.99 11.34 -4.67
N GLU A 23 -15.31 11.38 -4.56
CA GLU A 23 -16.23 10.84 -5.58
C GLU A 23 -16.03 11.49 -6.95
N ARG A 24 -15.84 12.81 -6.96
CA ARG A 24 -15.50 13.55 -8.18
C ARG A 24 -14.14 13.15 -8.73
N ALA A 25 -13.11 13.02 -7.90
CA ALA A 25 -11.79 12.57 -8.33
C ALA A 25 -11.84 11.18 -8.99
N TRP A 26 -12.62 10.25 -8.43
CA TRP A 26 -12.89 8.94 -9.03
C TRP A 26 -13.62 9.04 -10.36
N THR A 27 -14.68 9.85 -10.42
CA THR A 27 -15.50 10.03 -11.64
C THR A 27 -14.68 10.57 -12.80
N GLU A 28 -13.88 11.63 -12.57
CA GLU A 28 -13.00 12.21 -13.58
C GLU A 28 -11.92 11.20 -14.02
N SER A 29 -11.37 10.44 -13.08
CA SER A 29 -10.38 9.39 -13.35
C SER A 29 -10.94 8.25 -14.20
N GLU A 30 -12.15 7.77 -13.91
CA GLU A 30 -12.81 6.74 -14.71
C GLU A 30 -13.12 7.22 -16.13
N ALA A 31 -13.61 8.46 -16.28
CA ALA A 31 -13.87 9.06 -17.58
C ALA A 31 -12.58 9.14 -18.42
N ALA A 32 -11.47 9.58 -17.82
CA ALA A 32 -10.17 9.67 -18.47
C ALA A 32 -9.64 8.31 -18.94
N MET A 33 -9.83 7.25 -18.13
CA MET A 33 -9.39 5.90 -18.48
C MET A 33 -10.21 5.24 -19.57
N ARG A 34 -11.52 5.51 -19.67
CA ARG A 34 -12.33 5.03 -20.80
C ARG A 34 -11.88 5.63 -22.13
N GLY A 35 -11.36 6.85 -22.12
CA GLY A 35 -10.87 7.54 -23.31
C GLY A 35 -9.46 7.16 -23.77
N ARG A 36 -8.66 6.46 -22.94
CA ARG A 36 -7.26 6.13 -23.26
C ARG A 36 -7.09 4.64 -23.53
N ARG A 37 -6.38 4.29 -24.62
CA ARG A 37 -5.87 2.92 -24.81
C ARG A 37 -4.67 2.71 -23.90
N SER A 38 -4.82 1.86 -22.90
CA SER A 38 -3.76 1.49 -21.94
C SER A 38 -3.86 0.02 -21.54
N ALA A 39 -2.85 -0.52 -20.84
CA ALA A 39 -2.95 -1.85 -20.24
C ALA A 39 -4.17 -1.98 -19.30
N PHE A 40 -4.55 -0.90 -18.60
CA PHE A 40 -5.76 -0.87 -17.79
C PHE A 40 -7.03 -0.97 -18.64
N SER A 41 -7.07 -0.36 -19.83
CA SER A 41 -8.22 -0.46 -20.73
C SER A 41 -8.54 -1.89 -21.16
N LEU A 42 -7.54 -2.78 -21.19
CA LEU A 42 -7.73 -4.22 -21.44
C LEU A 42 -8.30 -4.96 -20.23
N MET A 43 -8.01 -4.48 -19.01
CA MET A 43 -8.50 -5.07 -17.76
C MET A 43 -9.90 -4.56 -17.38
N LEU A 44 -10.25 -3.33 -17.76
CA LEU A 44 -11.51 -2.66 -17.42
C LEU A 44 -12.79 -3.52 -17.65
N PRO A 45 -12.95 -4.28 -18.75
CA PRO A 45 -14.13 -5.13 -18.94
C PRO A 45 -14.34 -6.15 -17.82
N PHE A 46 -13.28 -6.69 -17.22
CA PHE A 46 -13.37 -7.65 -16.11
C PHE A 46 -13.88 -7.01 -14.81
N PHE A 47 -13.85 -5.67 -14.72
CA PHE A 47 -14.31 -4.90 -13.58
C PHE A 47 -15.57 -4.08 -13.91
N GLY A 48 -16.30 -4.46 -14.96
CA GLY A 48 -17.53 -3.77 -15.39
C GLY A 48 -17.28 -2.33 -15.85
N GLY A 49 -16.08 -2.03 -16.35
CA GLY A 49 -15.71 -0.69 -16.82
C GLY A 49 -15.42 0.34 -15.72
N SER A 50 -15.21 -0.12 -14.47
CA SER A 50 -14.88 0.73 -13.32
C SER A 50 -13.44 0.53 -12.86
N MET A 51 -12.64 1.61 -12.89
CA MET A 51 -11.30 1.61 -12.31
C MET A 51 -11.35 1.49 -10.80
N ARG A 52 -12.34 2.13 -10.16
CA ARG A 52 -12.51 2.06 -8.71
C ARG A 52 -12.71 0.61 -8.25
N ARG A 53 -13.46 -0.20 -9.01
CA ARG A 53 -13.59 -1.66 -8.75
C ARG A 53 -12.30 -2.42 -8.96
N PHE A 54 -11.50 -2.06 -9.99
CA PHE A 54 -10.17 -2.65 -10.19
C PHE A 54 -9.27 -2.40 -8.98
N TRP A 55 -9.15 -1.14 -8.54
CA TRP A 55 -8.31 -0.79 -7.40
C TRP A 55 -8.83 -1.40 -6.09
N ARG A 56 -10.16 -1.49 -5.90
CA ARG A 56 -10.74 -2.24 -4.77
C ARG A 56 -10.28 -3.69 -4.75
N TRP A 57 -10.17 -4.34 -5.91
CA TRP A 57 -9.72 -5.73 -5.98
C TRP A 57 -8.20 -5.87 -5.77
N ALA A 58 -7.40 -4.96 -6.34
CA ALA A 58 -5.94 -5.04 -6.31
C ALA A 58 -5.35 -4.58 -4.97
N CYS A 59 -5.88 -3.49 -4.40
CA CYS A 59 -5.38 -2.83 -3.20
C CYS A 59 -6.05 -3.28 -1.90
N ARG A 60 -7.01 -4.23 -1.96
CA ARG A 60 -7.62 -4.75 -0.73
C ARG A 60 -6.58 -5.32 0.22
N THR A 61 -6.68 -4.97 1.48
CA THR A 61 -5.78 -5.49 2.52
C THR A 61 -6.16 -6.90 2.93
N THR A 62 -7.44 -7.29 2.81
CA THR A 62 -7.88 -8.65 3.15
C THR A 62 -7.34 -9.69 2.16
N CYS A 63 -6.95 -10.85 2.70
CA CYS A 63 -6.49 -12.00 1.94
C CYS A 63 -7.03 -13.29 2.54
N ARG A 64 -6.69 -14.45 1.96
CA ARG A 64 -7.16 -15.75 2.50
C ARG A 64 -6.73 -15.96 3.97
N ALA A 65 -5.56 -15.46 4.36
CA ALA A 65 -5.03 -15.58 5.72
C ALA A 65 -5.59 -14.51 6.68
N ASN A 66 -6.18 -13.44 6.17
CA ASN A 66 -6.75 -12.34 6.96
C ASN A 66 -8.05 -11.83 6.31
N ARG A 67 -9.04 -12.73 6.22
CA ARG A 67 -10.27 -12.48 5.45
C ARG A 67 -11.33 -11.69 6.22
N HIS A 68 -11.19 -11.59 7.54
CA HIS A 68 -12.24 -11.10 8.45
C HIS A 68 -11.93 -9.74 9.07
N VAL A 69 -10.67 -9.31 9.06
CA VAL A 69 -10.23 -8.08 9.71
C VAL A 69 -9.43 -7.27 8.70
N PRO A 70 -10.06 -6.34 7.96
CA PRO A 70 -9.34 -5.42 7.09
C PRO A 70 -8.28 -4.65 7.88
N ILE A 71 -7.16 -4.35 7.23
CA ILE A 71 -6.14 -3.46 7.78
C ILE A 71 -6.51 -2.06 7.28
N ALA A 72 -6.97 -1.18 8.16
CA ALA A 72 -7.34 0.18 7.77
C ALA A 72 -6.19 1.17 7.87
N GLY A 73 -5.10 0.78 8.52
CA GLY A 73 -3.88 1.57 8.61
C GLY A 73 -2.80 0.84 9.40
N TRP A 74 -1.65 1.51 9.54
CA TRP A 74 -0.61 1.07 10.46
C TRP A 74 0.16 2.27 11.01
N HIS A 75 0.98 2.01 12.03
CA HIS A 75 1.93 2.97 12.56
C HIS A 75 3.31 2.34 12.65
N ILE A 76 4.33 3.10 12.23
CA ILE A 76 5.71 2.63 12.18
C ILE A 76 6.58 3.51 13.07
N GLU A 77 7.31 2.88 13.99
CA GLU A 77 8.32 3.52 14.83
C GLU A 77 9.71 2.95 14.51
N PRO A 78 10.79 3.74 14.60
CA PRO A 78 12.15 3.20 14.54
C PRO A 78 12.36 2.15 15.65
N LEU A 79 13.11 1.08 15.36
CA LEU A 79 13.58 0.19 16.44
C LEU A 79 14.74 0.85 17.17
N GLU A 80 14.48 1.26 18.41
CA GLU A 80 15.50 1.84 19.29
C GLU A 80 16.40 0.77 19.94
N TYR A 81 15.92 -0.47 20.06
CA TYR A 81 16.60 -1.58 20.75
C TYR A 81 16.40 -2.91 20.01
N GLY A 82 17.34 -3.85 20.15
CA GLY A 82 17.30 -5.18 19.52
C GLY A 82 18.59 -5.52 18.77
N GLU A 83 18.75 -6.78 18.32
CA GLU A 83 19.98 -7.27 17.67
C GLU A 83 20.37 -6.49 16.41
N ASN A 84 19.41 -5.86 15.73
CA ASN A 84 19.61 -5.09 14.50
C ASN A 84 18.95 -3.71 14.55
N ALA A 85 19.04 -3.01 15.69
CA ALA A 85 18.61 -1.61 15.79
C ALA A 85 19.28 -0.76 14.68
N GLY A 86 18.47 -0.25 13.74
CA GLY A 86 18.93 0.46 12.53
C GLY A 86 18.62 -0.24 11.20
N ASN A 87 18.24 -1.53 11.21
CA ASN A 87 17.82 -2.27 10.00
C ASN A 87 16.40 -2.89 10.10
N GLY A 88 15.64 -2.53 11.15
CA GLY A 88 14.22 -2.84 11.29
C GLY A 88 13.37 -1.69 11.85
N PHE A 89 12.07 -1.94 11.99
CA PHE A 89 11.10 -1.01 12.57
C PHE A 89 10.05 -1.74 13.42
N ALA A 90 9.44 -1.06 14.38
CA ALA A 90 8.24 -1.56 15.05
C ALA A 90 7.03 -1.15 14.23
N LEU A 91 6.13 -2.09 13.94
CA LEU A 91 4.91 -1.83 13.18
C LEU A 91 3.68 -2.30 13.94
N GLU A 92 2.72 -1.38 14.08
CA GLU A 92 1.37 -1.64 14.58
C GLU A 92 0.39 -1.74 13.42
N TRP A 93 -0.17 -2.92 13.21
CA TRP A 93 -1.30 -3.15 12.31
C TRP A 93 -2.59 -2.67 12.98
N ARG A 94 -3.41 -1.88 12.28
CA ARG A 94 -4.65 -1.31 12.84
C ARG A 94 -5.88 -1.67 12.00
N SER A 95 -7.00 -1.95 12.67
CA SER A 95 -8.31 -2.08 12.03
C SER A 95 -8.94 -0.72 11.74
N ASP A 96 -10.13 -0.72 11.14
CA ASP A 96 -10.98 0.45 10.86
C ASP A 96 -11.31 1.28 12.11
N GLU A 97 -11.57 0.61 13.23
CA GLU A 97 -11.78 1.23 14.55
C GLU A 97 -10.47 1.74 15.19
N SER A 98 -9.36 1.76 14.45
CA SER A 98 -8.01 2.08 14.95
C SER A 98 -7.51 1.16 16.07
N THR A 99 -8.17 0.01 16.27
CA THR A 99 -7.74 -1.02 17.22
C THR A 99 -6.45 -1.67 16.71
N VAL A 100 -5.46 -1.82 17.59
CA VAL A 100 -4.22 -2.55 17.27
C VAL A 100 -4.54 -4.04 17.17
N ILE A 101 -4.37 -4.60 15.97
CA ILE A 101 -4.62 -6.02 15.65
C ILE A 101 -3.34 -6.85 15.57
N GLY A 102 -2.18 -6.18 15.67
CA GLY A 102 -0.88 -6.80 15.81
C GLY A 102 0.20 -5.74 15.98
N ARG A 103 1.19 -5.98 16.83
CA ARG A 103 2.37 -5.12 16.98
C ARG A 103 3.61 -5.99 17.06
N TYR A 104 4.56 -5.78 16.14
CA TYR A 104 5.77 -6.59 16.05
C TYR A 104 6.98 -5.74 15.66
N ALA A 105 8.16 -6.18 16.09
CA ALA A 105 9.43 -5.71 15.55
C ALA A 105 9.72 -6.46 14.25
N TYR A 106 9.92 -5.73 13.15
CA TYR A 106 10.27 -6.26 11.84
C TYR A 106 11.73 -5.99 11.54
N GLN A 107 12.48 -7.03 11.17
CA GLN A 107 13.86 -6.92 10.71
C GLN A 107 13.94 -7.14 9.21
N LEU A 108 14.76 -6.33 8.53
CA LEU A 108 15.09 -6.56 7.13
C LEU A 108 15.95 -7.83 7.00
N ASP A 109 15.48 -8.80 6.21
CA ASP A 109 16.27 -10.00 5.85
C ASP A 109 16.97 -9.79 4.51
N HIS A 110 16.21 -9.53 3.45
CA HIS A 110 16.77 -9.40 2.10
C HIS A 110 15.89 -8.57 1.16
N MET A 111 16.34 -8.36 -0.08
CA MET A 111 15.61 -7.65 -1.14
C MET A 111 15.29 -8.56 -2.33
N ILE A 112 14.23 -8.22 -3.05
CA ILE A 112 13.89 -8.76 -4.37
C ILE A 112 13.90 -7.63 -5.40
N ASP A 113 14.58 -7.83 -6.54
CA ASP A 113 14.81 -6.74 -7.52
C ASP A 113 13.55 -6.38 -8.32
N ARG A 114 12.67 -7.35 -8.56
CA ARG A 114 11.45 -7.20 -9.39
C ARG A 114 10.21 -7.69 -8.65
N GLY A 115 9.85 -6.97 -7.59
CA GLY A 115 8.69 -7.21 -6.76
C GLY A 115 7.42 -6.53 -7.28
N LEU A 116 6.81 -5.70 -6.43
CA LEU A 116 5.56 -5.00 -6.66
C LEU A 116 5.76 -3.98 -7.77
N GLU A 117 4.86 -3.98 -8.77
CA GLU A 117 4.98 -3.18 -9.99
C GLU A 117 6.30 -3.38 -10.77
N GLY A 118 7.08 -4.43 -10.46
CA GLY A 118 8.42 -4.63 -11.01
C GLY A 118 9.52 -3.77 -10.38
N LYS A 119 9.22 -3.04 -9.30
CA LYS A 119 10.19 -2.28 -8.49
C LYS A 119 10.89 -3.17 -7.46
N PRO A 120 12.05 -2.75 -6.92
CA PRO A 120 12.64 -3.39 -5.76
C PRO A 120 11.67 -3.47 -4.58
N CYS A 121 11.68 -4.58 -3.85
CA CYS A 121 10.96 -4.72 -2.59
C CYS A 121 11.86 -5.35 -1.53
N TYR A 122 11.58 -5.00 -0.29
CA TYR A 122 12.27 -5.44 0.91
C TYR A 122 11.44 -6.51 1.60
N VAL A 123 12.09 -7.57 2.05
CA VAL A 123 11.48 -8.67 2.78
C VAL A 123 11.85 -8.53 4.25
N PHE A 124 10.83 -8.34 5.08
CA PHE A 124 10.95 -8.19 6.52
C PHE A 124 10.31 -9.38 7.24
N HIS A 125 10.92 -9.77 8.36
CA HIS A 125 10.38 -10.79 9.26
C HIS A 125 10.07 -10.19 10.62
N ALA A 126 8.92 -10.55 11.18
CA ALA A 126 8.54 -10.18 12.52
C ALA A 126 9.22 -11.11 13.56
N ASP A 127 10.03 -10.55 14.46
CA ASP A 127 10.82 -11.31 15.44
C ASP A 127 9.94 -12.09 16.44
N SER A 128 8.76 -11.56 16.78
CA SER A 128 7.89 -12.08 17.84
C SER A 128 6.51 -12.53 17.38
N ALA A 129 6.26 -12.59 16.06
CA ALA A 129 4.97 -13.03 15.55
C ALA A 129 4.78 -14.55 15.74
N PRO A 130 3.65 -15.00 16.35
CA PRO A 130 3.39 -16.43 16.56
C PRO A 130 3.45 -17.25 15.27
N ASP A 131 3.75 -18.55 15.40
CA ASP A 131 3.69 -19.47 14.27
C ASP A 131 2.30 -19.46 13.62
N GLY A 132 2.28 -19.31 12.29
CA GLY A 132 1.05 -19.20 11.51
C GLY A 132 0.39 -17.81 11.54
N SER A 133 0.91 -16.83 12.29
CA SER A 133 0.40 -15.44 12.25
C SER A 133 0.44 -14.89 10.82
N PRO A 134 -0.63 -14.25 10.31
CA PRO A 134 -0.61 -13.67 8.97
C PRO A 134 0.39 -12.52 8.84
N PHE A 135 0.83 -11.93 9.95
CA PHE A 135 1.72 -10.78 9.98
C PHE A 135 3.21 -11.15 10.05
N ARG A 136 3.58 -12.43 9.95
CA ARG A 136 4.97 -12.85 10.19
C ARG A 136 5.96 -12.32 9.15
N VAL A 137 5.57 -12.25 7.89
CA VAL A 137 6.39 -11.76 6.78
C VAL A 137 5.71 -10.57 6.13
N LEU A 138 6.48 -9.50 5.90
CA LEU A 138 6.07 -8.30 5.18
C LEU A 138 7.01 -8.10 3.99
N ILE A 139 6.44 -7.91 2.80
CA ILE A 139 7.17 -7.52 1.59
C ILE A 139 6.64 -6.17 1.14
N ALA A 140 7.49 -5.16 1.05
CA ALA A 140 7.05 -3.82 0.68
C ALA A 140 8.07 -3.12 -0.21
N MET A 141 7.59 -2.24 -1.10
CA MET A 141 8.44 -1.29 -1.81
C MET A 141 8.74 -0.07 -0.94
N ASP A 142 9.77 0.70 -1.27
CA ASP A 142 9.99 1.98 -0.63
C ASP A 142 8.78 2.92 -0.82
N PRO A 143 8.43 3.72 0.21
CA PRO A 143 7.48 4.80 0.09
C PRO A 143 7.92 5.79 -0.99
N MET A 144 6.97 6.20 -1.81
CA MET A 144 7.18 7.23 -2.80
C MET A 144 5.90 8.03 -3.10
N PRO A 145 6.02 9.32 -3.46
CA PRO A 145 7.21 10.16 -3.32
C PRO A 145 7.68 10.28 -1.86
N ALA A 146 8.82 10.94 -1.61
CA ALA A 146 9.27 11.20 -0.24
C ALA A 146 8.22 12.06 0.49
N ARG A 147 8.06 11.87 1.80
CA ARG A 147 6.99 12.56 2.56
C ARG A 147 7.14 14.08 2.53
N ALA A 148 8.39 14.56 2.59
CA ALA A 148 8.70 15.98 2.54
C ALA A 148 8.30 16.64 1.19
N GLU A 149 8.16 15.86 0.11
CA GLU A 149 7.72 16.42 -1.18
C GLU A 149 6.27 16.94 -1.10
N LEU A 150 5.46 16.46 -0.16
CA LEU A 150 4.09 16.93 0.01
C LEU A 150 4.04 18.44 0.33
N ASP A 151 4.97 18.93 1.16
CA ASP A 151 5.05 20.35 1.54
C ASP A 151 5.41 21.26 0.35
N GLU A 152 6.00 20.68 -0.70
CA GLU A 152 6.38 21.36 -1.94
C GLU A 152 5.30 21.22 -3.03
N GLY A 153 4.09 20.76 -2.68
CA GLY A 153 2.99 20.52 -3.61
C GLY A 153 3.07 19.17 -4.33
N GLY A 154 3.92 18.26 -3.84
CA GLY A 154 4.04 16.88 -4.30
C GLY A 154 2.83 16.01 -3.94
N LEU A 155 2.89 14.74 -4.35
CA LEU A 155 1.83 13.78 -4.07
C LEU A 155 1.95 13.20 -2.66
N LEU A 156 0.83 12.68 -2.16
CA LEU A 156 0.83 11.90 -0.94
C LEU A 156 1.75 10.68 -1.08
N SER A 157 2.71 10.54 -0.16
CA SER A 157 3.58 9.36 -0.09
C SER A 157 2.74 8.10 0.10
N HIS A 158 3.09 7.04 -0.62
CA HIS A 158 2.38 5.76 -0.57
C HIS A 158 3.34 4.61 -0.86
N LEU A 159 2.93 3.41 -0.47
CA LEU A 159 3.67 2.20 -0.78
C LEU A 159 2.72 1.03 -1.03
N HIS A 160 3.20 0.09 -1.81
CA HIS A 160 2.59 -1.22 -1.97
C HIS A 160 3.26 -2.24 -1.05
N PHE A 161 2.46 -3.17 -0.54
CA PHE A 161 2.96 -4.25 0.29
C PHE A 161 2.20 -5.57 0.07
N GLN A 162 2.79 -6.67 0.53
CA GLN A 162 2.17 -7.97 0.74
C GLN A 162 2.58 -8.51 2.09
N TYR A 163 1.74 -9.33 2.70
CA TYR A 163 2.02 -9.90 4.02
C TYR A 163 1.44 -11.30 4.14
N GLY A 164 2.08 -12.14 4.94
CA GLY A 164 1.70 -13.54 5.09
C GLY A 164 2.45 -14.25 6.21
N SER A 165 2.05 -15.49 6.48
CA SER A 165 2.62 -16.29 7.57
C SER A 165 3.99 -16.90 7.27
N SER A 166 4.43 -16.84 6.01
CA SER A 166 5.76 -17.29 5.59
C SER A 166 6.12 -16.69 4.24
N GLU A 167 7.41 -16.65 3.92
CA GLU A 167 7.86 -16.30 2.57
C GLU A 167 7.29 -17.25 1.51
N ALA A 168 7.20 -18.54 1.81
CA ALA A 168 6.63 -19.53 0.89
C ALA A 168 5.16 -19.21 0.52
N ALA A 169 4.43 -18.49 1.37
CA ALA A 169 3.07 -18.01 1.07
C ALA A 169 3.05 -16.81 0.11
N LEU A 170 4.12 -16.02 0.04
CA LEU A 170 4.21 -14.79 -0.75
C LEU A 170 5.09 -14.92 -2.00
N LEU A 171 6.10 -15.77 -1.94
CA LEU A 171 7.16 -15.92 -2.92
C LEU A 171 7.16 -17.31 -3.55
N ARG A 172 7.64 -17.37 -4.79
CA ARG A 172 7.97 -18.58 -5.54
C ARG A 172 9.37 -18.44 -6.12
N GLY A 173 10.06 -19.58 -6.31
CA GLY A 173 11.44 -19.62 -6.78
C GLY A 173 12.38 -20.07 -5.68
N PRO A 174 13.71 -19.94 -5.87
CA PRO A 174 14.70 -20.36 -4.87
C PRO A 174 14.50 -19.62 -3.55
N ASP A 175 14.87 -20.29 -2.45
CA ASP A 175 14.48 -19.95 -1.08
C ASP A 175 14.96 -18.57 -0.59
N LYS A 176 15.98 -17.97 -1.22
CA LYS A 176 16.48 -16.61 -0.93
C LYS A 176 17.12 -15.94 -2.16
N GLY A 177 17.00 -14.61 -2.24
CA GLY A 177 17.77 -13.75 -3.14
C GLY A 177 17.03 -13.25 -4.40
N ALA A 178 17.72 -12.42 -5.20
CA ALA A 178 17.20 -11.61 -6.31
C ALA A 178 16.33 -12.33 -7.37
N ALA A 179 16.36 -13.66 -7.42
CA ALA A 179 15.57 -14.47 -8.35
C ALA A 179 14.17 -14.84 -7.82
N ALA A 180 13.86 -14.61 -6.54
CA ALA A 180 12.54 -14.85 -5.97
C ALA A 180 11.48 -13.94 -6.61
N ARG A 181 10.27 -14.45 -6.77
CA ARG A 181 9.16 -13.73 -7.42
C ARG A 181 7.91 -13.78 -6.57
N LEU A 182 7.15 -12.69 -6.53
CA LEU A 182 5.83 -12.65 -5.92
C LEU A 182 4.89 -13.69 -6.55
N ARG A 183 4.15 -14.42 -5.72
CA ARG A 183 3.07 -15.33 -6.15
C ARG A 183 1.88 -14.57 -6.70
N HIS A 184 1.54 -13.45 -6.08
CA HIS A 184 0.35 -12.66 -6.41
C HIS A 184 0.72 -11.27 -6.89
N ARG A 185 1.26 -11.14 -8.11
CA ARG A 185 1.75 -9.85 -8.65
C ARG A 185 0.68 -8.75 -8.76
N MET A 186 -0.60 -9.12 -8.79
CA MET A 186 -1.73 -8.20 -8.92
C MET A 186 -2.45 -7.92 -7.58
N TRP A 187 -1.94 -8.48 -6.48
CA TRP A 187 -2.41 -8.14 -5.14
C TRP A 187 -1.33 -7.26 -4.51
N TYR A 188 -1.61 -5.96 -4.43
CA TYR A 188 -0.69 -4.98 -3.88
C TYR A 188 -1.48 -4.03 -2.96
N PRO A 189 -1.90 -4.51 -1.77
CA PRO A 189 -2.35 -3.66 -0.69
C PRO A 189 -1.54 -2.36 -0.63
N THR A 190 -2.23 -1.24 -0.50
CA THR A 190 -1.61 0.09 -0.59
C THR A 190 -1.87 0.88 0.66
N MET A 191 -0.81 1.44 1.23
CA MET A 191 -0.88 2.41 2.31
C MET A 191 -0.50 3.79 1.78
N CYS A 192 -1.20 4.82 2.24
CA CYS A 192 -0.89 6.23 1.99
C CYS A 192 -0.53 6.90 3.32
N SER A 193 0.38 7.86 3.29
CA SER A 193 0.74 8.65 4.47
C SER A 193 -0.52 9.31 5.04
N ALA A 194 -0.63 9.36 6.38
CA ALA A 194 -1.73 10.03 7.05
C ALA A 194 -1.59 11.57 7.12
N ASP A 195 -0.46 12.14 6.70
CA ASP A 195 -0.18 13.58 6.77
C ASP A 195 -1.03 14.42 5.79
N GLY A 196 -1.60 13.78 4.76
CA GLY A 196 -2.31 14.47 3.69
C GLY A 196 -3.73 14.88 4.04
N ASP A 197 -4.07 16.10 3.64
CA ASP A 197 -5.45 16.60 3.67
C ASP A 197 -6.33 15.97 2.57
N LEU A 198 -7.59 16.41 2.49
CA LEU A 198 -8.54 15.93 1.50
C LEU A 198 -8.07 16.19 0.05
N LEU A 199 -7.38 17.31 -0.20
CA LEU A 199 -6.86 17.64 -1.52
C LEU A 199 -5.75 16.66 -1.93
N ALA A 200 -4.81 16.36 -1.03
CA ALA A 200 -3.75 15.38 -1.24
C ALA A 200 -4.34 13.98 -1.52
N GLN A 201 -5.39 13.59 -0.79
CA GLN A 201 -6.12 12.34 -1.00
C GLN A 201 -6.82 12.28 -2.38
N CYS A 202 -7.42 13.38 -2.83
CA CYS A 202 -7.95 13.47 -4.19
C CYS A 202 -6.84 13.36 -5.24
N ASN A 203 -5.72 14.04 -5.01
CA ASN A 203 -4.61 14.12 -5.97
C ASN A 203 -3.89 12.79 -6.15
N ILE A 204 -3.79 11.93 -5.12
CA ILE A 204 -3.25 10.59 -5.32
C ILE A 204 -4.15 9.72 -6.21
N ILE A 205 -5.48 9.80 -6.06
CA ILE A 205 -6.43 9.12 -6.97
C ILE A 205 -6.21 9.60 -8.41
N ARG A 206 -6.11 10.91 -8.62
CA ARG A 206 -5.91 11.50 -9.96
C ARG A 206 -4.58 11.08 -10.58
N ALA A 207 -3.51 11.08 -9.79
CA ALA A 207 -2.17 10.71 -10.24
C ALA A 207 -2.09 9.26 -10.72
N LEU A 208 -2.74 8.33 -10.02
CA LEU A 208 -2.83 6.91 -10.43
C LEU A 208 -3.46 6.72 -11.82
N HIS A 209 -4.23 7.69 -12.30
CA HIS A 209 -4.88 7.69 -13.61
C HIS A 209 -4.25 8.68 -14.60
N HIS A 210 -3.06 9.20 -14.27
CA HIS A 210 -2.31 10.18 -15.06
C HIS A 210 -3.16 11.42 -15.41
N LEU A 211 -3.89 11.92 -14.42
CA LEU A 211 -4.56 13.21 -14.45
C LEU A 211 -3.70 14.25 -13.70
N PRO A 212 -3.73 15.53 -14.12
CA PRO A 212 -3.10 16.61 -13.36
C PRO A 212 -3.68 16.72 -11.96
N ALA A 213 -2.83 17.02 -10.98
CA ALA A 213 -3.26 17.36 -9.63
C ALA A 213 -4.17 18.62 -9.65
N TRP A 214 -5.12 18.67 -8.73
CA TRP A 214 -5.86 19.87 -8.40
C TRP A 214 -5.01 20.77 -7.51
N GLU A 215 -5.03 22.07 -7.79
CA GLU A 215 -4.39 23.10 -6.95
C GLU A 215 -5.24 23.47 -5.73
N ARG A 216 -6.56 23.28 -5.83
CA ARG A 216 -7.54 23.47 -4.76
C ARG A 216 -8.68 22.48 -4.92
N LEU A 217 -9.40 22.18 -3.85
CA LEU A 217 -10.61 21.38 -3.95
C LEU A 217 -11.59 22.05 -4.92
N PRO A 218 -12.26 21.27 -5.78
CA PRO A 218 -13.24 21.83 -6.70
C PRO A 218 -14.44 22.35 -5.92
N ASP A 219 -15.00 23.45 -6.41
CA ASP A 219 -16.26 23.99 -5.89
C ASP A 219 -17.41 23.00 -6.22
N ASP A 220 -18.39 22.89 -5.32
CA ASP A 220 -19.59 22.05 -5.46
C ASP A 220 -20.50 22.48 -6.63
#